data_AF-A0A8C7SI87-F1
#
_entry.id   AF-A0A8C7SI87-F1
#
_cell.length_a   1.000
_cell.length_b   1.000
_cell.length_c   1.000
_cell.angle_alpha   90.00
_cell.angle_beta   90.00
_cell.angle_gamma   90.00
#
_symmetry.space_group_name_H-M   'P 1'
#
loop_
_entity.id
_entity.type
_entity.pdbx_description
1 polymer ?
#
loop_
_entity_poly.entity_id
_entity_poly.type
_entity_poly.pdbx_seq_one_letter_code
_entity_poly.pdbx_strand_id
1 'polypeptide(L)'
;RTLKTLQLDYVGLYIVELDTAFKVQRHILPQGWNGKYLYHDTDLCATWKDLGACKHAGLTKSLGVSNFNKRQPELILKKPVLYFLSTPVECHPYFTQPKLSIGTSRDASWVNLTCPPLLEDELLVYIAHKYKKTTAQMSPWFNIQRGVLVIPKSFNPQHIKDNSYDVTFMFPSYLPMKIFYFSLTEAKMKAIEDLNKNIRLVELLMESDHPEYPFMTITRPGFYRQKCKNAIHICSN
;
A
#
# COMPACT_ATOMS: atom_id res chain seq x y z
N ARG A 1 -8.37 21.69 0.42
CA ARG A 1 -7.02 22.03 0.96
C ARG A 1 -5.94 21.72 -0.07
N THR A 2 -5.61 20.45 -0.30
CA THR A 2 -4.47 19.95 -1.11
C THR A 2 -4.24 20.66 -2.45
N LEU A 3 -5.29 20.87 -3.25
CA LEU A 3 -5.20 21.57 -4.53
C LEU A 3 -4.57 22.97 -4.43
N LYS A 4 -4.94 23.77 -3.41
CA LYS A 4 -4.32 25.08 -3.15
C LYS A 4 -2.86 24.98 -2.70
N THR A 5 -2.48 23.89 -2.03
CA THR A 5 -1.10 23.63 -1.60
C THR A 5 -0.21 23.20 -2.77
N LEU A 6 -0.76 22.42 -3.71
CA LEU A 6 -0.07 21.98 -4.93
C LEU A 6 -0.09 23.02 -6.06
N GLN A 7 -0.94 24.05 -5.96
CA GLN A 7 -1.21 25.02 -7.03
C GLN A 7 -1.72 24.35 -8.32
N LEU A 8 -2.64 23.38 -8.16
CA LEU A 8 -3.26 22.61 -9.24
C LEU A 8 -4.79 22.63 -9.13
N ASP A 9 -5.49 22.62 -10.26
CA ASP A 9 -6.96 22.56 -10.31
C ASP A 9 -7.51 21.15 -10.03
N TYR A 10 -6.73 20.10 -10.30
CA TYR A 10 -7.10 18.71 -10.05
C TYR A 10 -5.90 17.82 -9.70
N VAL A 11 -6.16 16.63 -9.15
CA VAL A 11 -5.17 15.54 -9.00
C VAL A 11 -5.53 14.32 -9.85
N GLY A 12 -4.53 13.63 -10.41
CA GLY A 12 -4.76 12.43 -11.24
C GLY A 12 -5.48 11.30 -10.48
N LEU A 13 -5.12 11.10 -9.22
CA LEU A 13 -5.70 10.11 -8.31
C LEU A 13 -5.91 10.77 -6.94
N TYR A 14 -7.03 10.46 -6.28
CA TYR A 14 -7.27 10.77 -4.87
C TYR A 14 -7.75 9.52 -4.13
N ILE A 15 -7.29 9.33 -2.89
CA ILE A 15 -7.50 8.07 -2.15
C ILE A 15 -8.00 8.30 -0.73
N VAL A 16 -8.76 7.34 -0.21
CA VAL A 16 -8.90 7.13 1.24
C VAL A 16 -7.62 6.48 1.75
N GLU A 17 -6.88 7.12 2.67
CA GLU A 17 -5.52 6.70 3.06
C GLU A 17 -5.47 5.54 4.06
N LEU A 18 -6.46 5.49 4.96
CA LEU A 18 -6.68 4.47 5.98
C LEU A 18 -8.19 4.17 6.08
N ASP A 19 -8.54 2.95 6.46
CA ASP A 19 -9.91 2.55 6.83
C ASP A 19 -10.32 3.05 8.22
N THR A 20 -9.36 3.36 9.10
CA THR A 20 -9.60 3.94 10.42
C THR A 20 -9.97 5.43 10.35
N ALA A 21 -11.12 5.81 10.94
CA ALA A 21 -11.49 7.20 11.14
C ALA A 21 -10.99 7.75 12.49
N PHE A 22 -10.47 8.98 12.50
CA PHE A 22 -9.96 9.68 13.68
C PHE A 22 -10.77 10.95 13.98
N LYS A 23 -10.82 11.39 15.24
CA LYS A 23 -11.50 12.64 15.62
C LYS A 23 -10.78 13.85 15.02
N VAL A 24 -11.53 14.76 14.41
CA VAL A 24 -10.98 15.96 13.78
C VAL A 24 -10.29 16.86 14.82
N GLN A 25 -8.96 16.95 14.76
CA GLN A 25 -8.12 17.78 15.63
C GLN A 25 -6.96 18.43 14.85
N ARG A 26 -6.06 19.15 15.54
CA ARG A 26 -4.86 19.74 14.93
C ARG A 26 -3.81 18.69 14.53
N HIS A 27 -3.70 17.59 15.27
CA HIS A 27 -2.84 16.45 14.93
C HIS A 27 -3.58 15.46 14.04
N ILE A 28 -2.87 14.88 13.07
CA ILE A 28 -3.42 13.93 12.08
C ILE A 28 -3.79 12.60 12.75
N LEU A 29 -2.94 12.14 13.68
CA LEU A 29 -3.19 10.98 14.54
C LEU A 29 -3.39 11.48 15.99
N PRO A 30 -4.61 11.87 16.37
CA PRO A 30 -4.90 12.43 17.69
C PRO A 30 -4.81 11.35 18.78
N GLN A 31 -4.12 11.64 19.88
CA GLN A 31 -4.02 10.76 21.05
C GLN A 31 -4.67 11.37 22.28
N GLY A 32 -5.22 10.53 23.15
CA GLY A 32 -5.68 10.89 24.48
C GLY A 32 -4.54 10.96 25.50
N TRP A 33 -4.85 11.44 26.71
CA TRP A 33 -3.92 11.53 27.84
C TRP A 33 -3.29 10.18 28.27
N ASN A 34 -3.88 9.07 27.83
CA ASN A 34 -3.43 7.69 28.07
C ASN A 34 -2.65 7.09 26.87
N GLY A 35 -2.27 7.91 25.88
CA GLY A 35 -1.52 7.49 24.69
C GLY A 35 -2.30 6.70 23.64
N LYS A 36 -3.58 6.37 23.87
CA LYS A 36 -4.45 5.73 22.88
C LYS A 36 -4.95 6.74 21.84
N TYR A 37 -5.16 6.30 20.60
CA TYR A 37 -5.75 7.15 19.57
C TYR A 37 -7.21 7.48 19.84
N LEU A 38 -7.62 8.65 19.38
CA LEU A 38 -8.98 9.14 19.47
C LEU A 38 -9.71 8.85 18.16
N TYR A 39 -10.25 7.64 18.06
CA TYR A 39 -11.05 7.19 16.90
C TYR A 39 -12.40 7.92 16.80
N HIS A 40 -12.94 7.95 15.58
CA HIS A 40 -14.31 8.36 15.26
C HIS A 40 -15.05 7.16 14.66
N ASP A 41 -16.39 7.16 14.73
CA ASP A 41 -17.20 6.15 14.05
C ASP A 41 -16.92 6.18 12.54
N THR A 42 -16.63 5.02 11.96
CA THR A 42 -16.19 4.89 10.56
C THR A 42 -17.37 4.55 9.65
N ASP A 43 -17.74 5.45 8.73
CA ASP A 43 -18.60 5.14 7.59
C ASP A 43 -17.82 5.29 6.27
N LEU A 44 -17.33 4.16 5.76
CA LEU A 44 -16.63 4.08 4.47
C LEU A 44 -17.56 4.41 3.29
N CYS A 45 -18.87 4.14 3.41
CA CYS A 45 -19.84 4.36 2.33
C CYS A 45 -20.23 5.83 2.19
N ALA A 46 -20.38 6.57 3.30
CA ALA A 46 -20.52 8.01 3.30
C ALA A 46 -19.24 8.69 2.79
N THR A 47 -18.07 8.30 3.31
CA THR A 47 -16.77 8.81 2.87
C THR A 47 -16.59 8.63 1.35
N TRP A 48 -16.93 7.46 0.81
CA TRP A 48 -16.83 7.16 -0.62
C TRP A 48 -17.79 7.96 -1.49
N LYS A 49 -19.00 8.24 -1.00
CA LYS A 49 -19.98 9.13 -1.68
C LYS A 49 -19.42 10.54 -1.87
N ASP A 50 -18.76 11.08 -0.85
CA ASP A 50 -18.22 12.45 -0.88
C ASP A 50 -16.95 12.55 -1.71
N LEU A 51 -16.09 11.52 -1.73
CA LEU A 51 -15.02 11.39 -2.73
C LEU A 51 -15.60 11.32 -4.16
N GLY A 52 -16.72 10.62 -4.35
CA GLY A 52 -17.47 10.60 -5.61
C GLY A 52 -17.89 12.00 -6.09
N ALA A 53 -18.36 12.86 -5.17
CA ALA A 53 -18.67 14.25 -5.48
C ALA A 53 -17.42 15.05 -5.91
N CYS A 54 -16.25 14.81 -5.30
CA CYS A 54 -14.98 15.41 -5.74
C CYS A 54 -14.60 15.00 -7.17
N LYS A 55 -14.85 13.76 -7.58
CA LYS A 55 -14.64 13.30 -8.97
C LYS A 55 -15.64 13.96 -9.93
N HIS A 56 -16.91 14.06 -9.57
CA HIS A 56 -17.94 14.72 -10.39
C HIS A 56 -17.66 16.23 -10.56
N ALA A 57 -17.12 16.89 -9.53
CA ALA A 57 -16.67 18.29 -9.60
C ALA A 57 -15.33 18.49 -10.36
N GLY A 58 -14.78 17.45 -11.00
CA GLY A 58 -13.57 17.52 -11.81
C GLY A 58 -12.25 17.62 -11.03
N LEU A 59 -12.31 17.73 -9.70
CA LEU A 59 -11.17 17.93 -8.78
C LEU A 59 -10.21 16.73 -8.74
N THR A 60 -10.65 15.57 -9.22
CA THR A 60 -9.79 14.41 -9.46
C THR A 60 -10.29 13.56 -10.62
N LYS A 61 -9.37 12.87 -11.32
CA LYS A 61 -9.72 11.97 -12.44
C LYS A 61 -10.08 10.56 -11.96
N SER A 62 -9.36 10.04 -10.97
CA SER A 62 -9.52 8.68 -10.41
C SER A 62 -9.68 8.70 -8.89
N LEU A 63 -10.42 7.72 -8.37
CA LEU A 63 -10.56 7.46 -6.93
C LEU A 63 -10.05 6.06 -6.60
N GLY A 64 -9.42 5.94 -5.43
CA GLY A 64 -8.96 4.66 -4.86
C GLY A 64 -9.06 4.65 -3.32
N VAL A 65 -8.56 3.59 -2.71
CA VAL A 65 -8.48 3.41 -1.25
C VAL A 65 -7.08 2.91 -0.91
N SER A 66 -6.69 2.80 0.35
CA SER A 66 -5.33 2.45 0.77
C SER A 66 -5.38 1.70 2.10
N ASN A 67 -4.45 0.77 2.32
CA ASN A 67 -4.41 -0.14 3.48
C ASN A 67 -5.61 -1.11 3.64
N PHE A 68 -6.71 -0.94 2.89
CA PHE A 68 -7.93 -1.74 3.00
C PHE A 68 -7.71 -3.26 2.79
N ASN A 69 -8.47 -4.06 3.55
CA ASN A 69 -8.59 -5.50 3.38
C ASN A 69 -9.59 -5.88 2.26
N LYS A 70 -9.80 -7.18 1.98
CA LYS A 70 -10.71 -7.65 0.90
C LYS A 70 -12.17 -7.23 1.11
N ARG A 71 -12.67 -7.14 2.35
CA ARG A 71 -14.08 -6.85 2.66
C ARG A 71 -14.44 -5.39 2.40
N GLN A 72 -13.55 -4.45 2.70
CA GLN A 72 -13.87 -3.02 2.70
C GLN A 72 -14.17 -2.47 1.28
N PRO A 73 -13.42 -2.82 0.21
CA PRO A 73 -13.82 -2.54 -1.17
C PRO A 73 -15.18 -3.16 -1.53
N GLU A 74 -15.45 -4.40 -1.11
CA GLU A 74 -16.72 -5.08 -1.36
C GLU A 74 -17.94 -4.42 -0.68
N LEU A 75 -17.72 -3.54 0.31
CA LEU A 75 -18.77 -2.69 0.87
C LEU A 75 -19.04 -1.47 -0.03
N ILE A 76 -18.00 -0.70 -0.37
CA ILE A 76 -18.14 0.57 -1.11
C ILE A 76 -18.45 0.38 -2.61
N LEU A 77 -18.10 -0.76 -3.20
CA LEU A 77 -18.28 -1.07 -4.63
C LEU A 77 -19.68 -1.62 -4.98
N LYS A 78 -20.57 -1.81 -4.00
CA LYS A 78 -21.98 -2.21 -4.24
C LYS A 78 -22.80 -1.17 -5.02
N LYS A 79 -22.21 -0.01 -5.33
CA LYS A 79 -22.77 0.99 -6.26
C LYS A 79 -21.88 1.05 -7.52
N PRO A 80 -22.43 0.84 -8.73
CA PRO A 80 -21.65 0.73 -9.94
C PRO A 80 -21.15 2.10 -10.42
N VAL A 81 -19.92 2.45 -10.02
CA VAL A 81 -19.14 3.53 -10.63
C VAL A 81 -17.73 3.01 -10.87
N LEU A 82 -17.18 3.29 -12.05
CA LEU A 82 -15.87 2.75 -12.45
C LEU A 82 -14.75 3.45 -11.66
N TYR A 83 -14.11 2.68 -10.78
CA TYR A 83 -13.01 3.13 -9.91
C TYR A 83 -11.77 2.26 -10.12
N PHE A 84 -10.65 2.91 -10.44
CA PHE A 84 -9.35 2.26 -10.48
C PHE A 84 -8.83 2.08 -9.05
N LEU A 85 -9.14 0.92 -8.48
CA LEU A 85 -8.70 0.49 -7.15
C LEU A 85 -7.21 0.15 -7.14
N SER A 86 -6.36 1.16 -7.36
CA SER A 86 -5.05 1.15 -6.73
C SER A 86 -5.29 1.12 -5.22
N THR A 87 -4.84 0.06 -4.54
CA THR A 87 -4.95 -0.09 -3.10
C THR A 87 -3.56 0.00 -2.47
N PRO A 88 -2.97 1.18 -2.18
CA PRO A 88 -1.63 1.22 -1.62
C PRO A 88 -1.52 0.36 -0.35
N VAL A 89 -0.83 -0.76 -0.52
CA VAL A 89 -0.55 -1.77 0.49
C VAL A 89 0.84 -2.30 0.22
N GLU A 90 1.54 -2.67 1.28
CA GLU A 90 2.85 -3.30 1.21
C GLU A 90 2.88 -4.45 0.19
N CYS A 91 3.85 -4.41 -0.73
CA CYS A 91 4.03 -5.43 -1.78
C CYS A 91 5.50 -5.46 -2.26
N HIS A 92 6.22 -6.51 -1.91
CA HIS A 92 7.64 -6.73 -2.24
C HIS A 92 8.01 -8.22 -2.07
N PRO A 93 9.20 -8.71 -2.47
CA PRO A 93 9.50 -10.16 -2.44
C PRO A 93 9.28 -10.89 -1.10
N TYR A 94 9.44 -10.25 0.06
CA TYR A 94 9.11 -10.88 1.36
C TYR A 94 7.61 -10.86 1.74
N PHE A 95 6.80 -10.11 0.99
CA PHE A 95 5.36 -9.94 1.19
C PHE A 95 4.70 -9.70 -0.17
N THR A 96 4.56 -10.76 -0.98
CA THR A 96 4.31 -10.65 -2.43
C THR A 96 2.87 -10.32 -2.81
N GLN A 97 1.95 -10.35 -1.83
CA GLN A 97 0.52 -10.07 -1.96
C GLN A 97 -0.07 -10.44 -3.33
N PRO A 98 -0.30 -11.74 -3.61
CA PRO A 98 -0.81 -12.21 -4.91
C PRO A 98 -2.23 -11.73 -5.28
N LYS A 99 -2.82 -10.78 -4.52
CA LYS A 99 -4.19 -10.26 -4.69
C LYS A 99 -4.38 -8.75 -4.45
N LEU A 100 -3.37 -7.98 -3.96
CA LEU A 100 -3.47 -6.53 -3.63
C LEU A 100 -2.09 -5.82 -3.71
N SER A 101 -2.00 -4.51 -4.04
CA SER A 101 -0.73 -3.72 -4.09
C SER A 101 -0.96 -2.20 -4.32
N ILE A 102 -0.08 -1.21 -4.04
CA ILE A 102 1.39 -1.16 -3.79
C ILE A 102 1.79 0.00 -2.81
N GLY A 103 2.73 -0.20 -1.88
CA GLY A 103 3.46 0.89 -1.19
C GLY A 103 4.03 0.56 0.22
N THR A 104 5.17 1.14 0.61
CA THR A 104 5.80 0.91 1.94
C THR A 104 6.27 2.21 2.62
N SER A 105 5.90 2.43 3.88
CA SER A 105 6.46 3.51 4.71
C SER A 105 7.87 3.16 5.23
N ARG A 106 8.58 4.17 5.75
CA ARG A 106 9.86 4.04 6.49
C ARG A 106 9.84 4.75 7.85
N ASP A 107 8.67 5.04 8.40
CA ASP A 107 8.57 5.53 9.78
C ASP A 107 8.96 4.42 10.76
N ALA A 108 9.96 4.67 11.61
CA ALA A 108 10.49 3.70 12.57
C ALA A 108 9.42 3.20 13.57
N SER A 109 8.36 3.97 13.81
CA SER A 109 7.25 3.58 14.69
C SER A 109 6.16 2.76 13.98
N TRP A 110 6.21 2.62 12.64
CA TRP A 110 5.23 1.89 11.83
C TRP A 110 5.80 0.57 11.28
N VAL A 111 7.12 0.38 11.31
CA VAL A 111 7.80 -0.76 10.70
C VAL A 111 8.11 -1.91 11.66
N ASN A 112 7.92 -3.14 11.18
CA ASN A 112 8.28 -4.36 11.87
C ASN A 112 9.80 -4.60 11.78
N LEU A 113 10.52 -4.25 12.85
CA LEU A 113 11.98 -4.41 12.96
C LEU A 113 12.47 -5.87 12.96
N THR A 114 11.58 -6.86 12.97
CA THR A 114 11.94 -8.29 12.79
C THR A 114 11.96 -8.72 11.32
N CYS A 115 11.47 -7.87 10.40
CA CYS A 115 11.59 -8.11 8.96
C CYS A 115 13.05 -7.87 8.51
N PRO A 116 13.76 -8.87 7.96
CA PRO A 116 15.17 -8.71 7.59
C PRO A 116 15.37 -7.73 6.41
N PRO A 117 16.57 -7.17 6.23
CA PRO A 117 16.83 -6.20 5.17
C PRO A 117 16.68 -6.80 3.76
N LEU A 118 15.57 -6.48 3.11
CA LEU A 118 15.20 -6.98 1.78
C LEU A 118 16.25 -6.68 0.69
N LEU A 119 17.02 -5.60 0.81
CA LEU A 119 18.02 -5.21 -0.19
C LEU A 119 19.36 -5.96 -0.05
N GLU A 120 19.48 -6.78 0.99
CA GLU A 120 20.64 -7.61 1.32
C GLU A 120 20.34 -9.12 1.12
N ASP A 121 19.13 -9.46 0.66
CA ASP A 121 18.75 -10.84 0.32
C ASP A 121 19.67 -11.44 -0.76
N GLU A 122 20.30 -12.58 -0.45
CA GLU A 122 21.33 -13.20 -1.28
C GLU A 122 20.83 -13.55 -2.70
N LEU A 123 19.57 -13.99 -2.83
CA LEU A 123 18.99 -14.33 -4.13
C LEU A 123 18.73 -13.07 -4.95
N LEU A 124 18.18 -12.01 -4.34
CA LEU A 124 17.99 -10.72 -5.01
C LEU A 124 19.32 -10.08 -5.40
N VAL A 125 20.36 -10.16 -4.55
CA VAL A 125 21.72 -9.69 -4.85
C VAL A 125 22.34 -10.48 -6.02
N TYR A 126 22.24 -11.81 -6.00
CA TYR A 126 22.72 -12.68 -7.08
C TYR A 126 22.04 -12.38 -8.42
N ILE A 127 20.71 -12.22 -8.41
CA ILE A 127 19.94 -11.86 -9.61
C ILE A 127 20.30 -10.45 -10.08
N ALA A 128 20.43 -9.47 -9.17
CA ALA A 128 20.83 -8.11 -9.51
C ALA A 128 22.19 -8.08 -10.23
N HIS A 129 23.17 -8.78 -9.68
CA HIS A 129 24.51 -8.91 -10.27
C HIS A 129 24.48 -9.58 -11.65
N LYS A 130 23.70 -10.67 -11.83
CA LYS A 130 23.51 -11.34 -13.13
C LYS A 130 22.98 -10.40 -14.23
N TYR A 131 22.21 -9.36 -13.89
CA TYR A 131 21.68 -8.37 -14.83
C TYR A 131 22.44 -7.03 -14.85
N LYS A 132 23.55 -6.89 -14.09
CA LYS A 132 24.29 -5.63 -13.90
C LYS A 132 23.40 -4.49 -13.37
N LYS A 133 22.61 -4.81 -12.34
CA LYS A 133 21.66 -3.92 -11.64
C LYS A 133 21.87 -3.99 -10.13
N THR A 134 21.18 -3.14 -9.37
CA THR A 134 21.19 -3.17 -7.89
C THR A 134 20.00 -3.97 -7.32
N THR A 135 20.07 -4.41 -6.07
CA THR A 135 18.92 -5.05 -5.39
C THR A 135 17.71 -4.11 -5.30
N ALA A 136 17.98 -2.81 -5.15
CA ALA A 136 16.97 -1.75 -5.18
C ALA A 136 16.29 -1.61 -6.55
N GLN A 137 16.94 -2.07 -7.63
CA GLN A 137 16.34 -2.19 -8.97
C GLN A 137 15.58 -3.51 -9.16
N MET A 138 16.00 -4.61 -8.52
CA MET A 138 15.31 -5.91 -8.66
C MET A 138 13.94 -5.95 -7.98
N SER A 139 13.84 -5.47 -6.74
CA SER A 139 12.60 -5.57 -5.96
C SER A 139 11.42 -4.84 -6.63
N PRO A 140 11.57 -3.60 -7.15
CA PRO A 140 10.49 -2.96 -7.90
C PRO A 140 10.32 -3.52 -9.31
N TRP A 141 11.39 -3.96 -9.99
CA TRP A 141 11.24 -4.59 -11.33
C TRP A 141 10.43 -5.89 -11.28
N PHE A 142 10.63 -6.73 -10.26
CA PHE A 142 9.82 -7.92 -10.02
C PHE A 142 8.31 -7.58 -9.98
N ASN A 143 7.94 -6.51 -9.28
CA ASN A 143 6.57 -6.01 -9.26
C ASN A 143 6.13 -5.50 -10.64
N ILE A 144 6.91 -4.63 -11.30
CA ILE A 144 6.57 -4.07 -12.63
C ILE A 144 6.30 -5.18 -13.64
N GLN A 145 7.15 -6.22 -13.69
CA GLN A 145 7.03 -7.31 -14.66
C GLN A 145 5.76 -8.18 -14.46
N ARG A 146 5.15 -8.18 -13.26
CA ARG A 146 3.85 -8.82 -12.99
C ARG A 146 2.67 -7.82 -12.92
N GLY A 147 2.81 -6.64 -13.53
CA GLY A 147 1.76 -5.62 -13.64
C GLY A 147 1.52 -4.80 -12.37
N VAL A 148 2.44 -4.83 -11.40
CA VAL A 148 2.32 -4.14 -10.11
C VAL A 148 3.13 -2.84 -10.16
N LEU A 149 2.44 -1.69 -10.19
CA LEU A 149 2.93 -0.40 -10.69
C LEU A 149 4.19 0.20 -10.03
N VAL A 150 4.39 -0.04 -8.72
CA VAL A 150 5.40 0.56 -7.81
C VAL A 150 5.42 2.09 -7.67
N ILE A 151 5.92 2.56 -6.50
CA ILE A 151 6.15 3.98 -6.17
C ILE A 151 7.40 4.15 -5.27
N PRO A 152 8.64 3.98 -5.81
CA PRO A 152 9.86 4.00 -5.01
C PRO A 152 10.23 5.42 -4.54
N LYS A 153 10.13 5.68 -3.23
CA LYS A 153 10.48 6.98 -2.62
C LYS A 153 11.99 7.11 -2.39
N SER A 154 12.59 8.19 -2.90
CA SER A 154 13.97 8.62 -2.60
C SER A 154 14.07 10.14 -2.49
N PHE A 155 15.07 10.63 -1.75
CA PHE A 155 15.55 12.02 -1.79
C PHE A 155 17.03 12.12 -2.25
N ASN A 156 17.73 11.00 -2.41
CA ASN A 156 19.09 10.98 -2.94
C ASN A 156 19.02 11.03 -4.49
N PRO A 157 19.65 12.02 -5.17
CA PRO A 157 19.56 12.18 -6.62
C PRO A 157 20.08 10.99 -7.44
N GLN A 158 21.10 10.27 -6.95
CA GLN A 158 21.59 9.08 -7.64
C GLN A 158 20.56 7.95 -7.51
N HIS A 159 20.06 7.68 -6.30
CA HIS A 159 18.98 6.71 -6.11
C HIS A 159 17.69 7.09 -6.84
N ILE A 160 17.44 8.38 -7.13
CA ILE A 160 16.33 8.80 -7.99
C ILE A 160 16.59 8.36 -9.44
N LYS A 161 17.81 8.56 -9.98
CA LYS A 161 18.21 8.05 -11.30
C LYS A 161 18.25 6.53 -11.39
N ASP A 162 18.63 5.85 -10.31
CA ASP A 162 18.68 4.38 -10.26
C ASP A 162 17.28 3.76 -10.21
N ASN A 163 16.33 4.45 -9.54
CA ASN A 163 14.93 4.05 -9.44
C ASN A 163 14.03 4.62 -10.53
N SER A 164 14.51 5.56 -11.36
CA SER A 164 13.79 6.03 -12.54
C SER A 164 13.94 5.01 -13.65
N TYR A 165 13.12 3.97 -13.59
CA TYR A 165 12.85 3.11 -14.74
C TYR A 165 12.23 3.98 -15.84
N ASP A 166 12.82 4.00 -17.03
CA ASP A 166 12.21 4.58 -18.23
C ASP A 166 11.01 3.72 -18.66
N VAL A 167 9.89 3.81 -17.93
CA VAL A 167 8.64 3.12 -18.23
C VAL A 167 7.94 3.89 -19.35
N THR A 168 8.22 3.53 -20.61
CA THR A 168 7.36 3.94 -21.71
C THR A 168 6.02 3.23 -21.60
N PHE A 169 5.05 3.87 -20.97
CA PHE A 169 3.65 3.59 -21.26
C PHE A 169 3.42 3.87 -22.75
N MET A 170 2.88 2.89 -23.48
CA MET A 170 2.42 3.11 -24.86
C MET A 170 1.14 3.95 -24.87
N PHE A 171 1.28 5.26 -24.64
CA PHE A 171 0.30 6.23 -25.10
C PHE A 171 0.55 6.51 -26.59
N PRO A 172 -0.45 6.44 -27.50
CA PRO A 172 -0.18 6.16 -28.92
C PRO A 172 0.48 7.25 -29.78
N SER A 173 1.06 8.33 -29.23
CA SER A 173 1.38 9.51 -30.05
C SER A 173 2.59 10.39 -29.67
N TYR A 174 3.29 10.20 -28.53
CA TYR A 174 4.39 11.13 -28.15
C TYR A 174 5.66 10.46 -27.60
N LEU A 175 6.74 10.59 -28.39
CA LEU A 175 8.17 10.45 -28.11
C LEU A 175 8.69 9.15 -27.44
N PRO A 176 9.50 8.32 -28.13
CA PRO A 176 10.09 7.11 -27.53
C PRO A 176 11.28 7.43 -26.61
N MET A 177 11.08 7.30 -25.30
CA MET A 177 12.17 7.19 -24.32
C MET A 177 12.84 5.80 -24.37
N LYS A 178 14.09 5.69 -23.90
CA LYS A 178 14.91 4.48 -24.07
C LYS A 178 14.77 3.53 -22.87
N ILE A 179 13.79 2.64 -22.92
CA ILE A 179 13.64 1.56 -21.92
C ILE A 179 14.92 0.70 -21.85
N PHE A 180 15.51 0.57 -20.66
CA PHE A 180 16.52 -0.44 -20.36
C PHE A 180 15.87 -1.81 -20.13
N TYR A 181 15.49 -2.49 -21.21
CA TYR A 181 14.92 -3.83 -21.13
C TYR A 181 15.88 -4.85 -20.50
N PHE A 182 15.43 -5.51 -19.44
CA PHE A 182 15.83 -6.86 -19.08
C PHE A 182 14.59 -7.60 -18.60
N SER A 183 14.39 -8.85 -19.00
CA SER A 183 13.31 -9.69 -18.46
C SER A 183 13.89 -10.69 -17.48
N LEU A 184 13.25 -10.82 -16.32
CA LEU A 184 13.40 -11.99 -15.47
C LEU A 184 12.74 -13.17 -16.18
N THR A 185 13.41 -14.32 -16.25
CA THR A 185 12.79 -15.56 -16.75
C THR A 185 11.74 -16.04 -15.75
N GLU A 186 10.77 -16.84 -16.18
CA GLU A 186 9.71 -17.39 -15.30
C GLU A 186 10.28 -18.06 -14.05
N ALA A 187 11.34 -18.86 -14.21
CA ALA A 187 12.06 -19.48 -13.08
C ALA A 187 12.65 -18.45 -12.08
N LYS A 188 13.08 -17.27 -12.53
CA LYS A 188 13.57 -16.19 -11.65
C LYS A 188 12.41 -15.41 -11.02
N MET A 189 11.34 -15.15 -11.77
CA MET A 189 10.11 -14.56 -11.23
C MET A 189 9.56 -15.43 -10.10
N LYS A 190 9.46 -16.75 -10.33
CA LYS A 190 9.05 -17.72 -9.31
C LYS A 190 10.02 -17.77 -8.14
N ALA A 191 11.34 -17.85 -8.37
CA ALA A 191 12.31 -17.88 -7.28
C ALA A 191 12.25 -16.61 -6.39
N ILE A 192 11.93 -15.44 -6.96
CA ILE A 192 11.70 -14.20 -6.20
C ILE A 192 10.33 -14.21 -5.50
N GLU A 193 9.30 -14.80 -6.09
CA GLU A 193 7.98 -14.97 -5.45
C GLU A 193 8.03 -15.96 -4.27
N ASP A 194 8.85 -17.01 -4.38
CA ASP A 194 9.09 -18.00 -3.33
C ASP A 194 9.88 -17.42 -2.12
N LEU A 195 10.42 -16.20 -2.22
CA LEU A 195 10.93 -15.44 -1.06
C LEU A 195 9.82 -14.94 -0.12
N ASN A 196 8.53 -15.11 -0.47
CA ASN A 196 7.40 -14.59 0.30
C ASN A 196 7.32 -15.19 1.71
N LYS A 197 7.66 -14.38 2.72
CA LYS A 197 7.64 -14.76 4.14
C LYS A 197 6.26 -14.58 4.76
N ASN A 198 5.32 -13.93 4.06
CA ASN A 198 4.05 -13.41 4.58
C ASN A 198 4.20 -12.46 5.80
N ILE A 199 5.41 -11.92 6.01
CA ILE A 199 5.72 -10.96 7.07
C ILE A 199 5.53 -9.56 6.52
N ARG A 200 4.65 -8.78 7.16
CA ARG A 200 4.52 -7.35 6.87
C ARG A 200 5.68 -6.56 7.46
N LEU A 201 6.33 -5.75 6.62
CA LEU A 201 7.17 -4.65 7.04
C LEU A 201 6.35 -3.51 7.67
N VAL A 202 5.13 -3.23 7.21
CA VAL A 202 4.26 -2.17 7.75
C VAL A 202 3.01 -2.80 8.37
N GLU A 203 3.03 -2.95 9.69
CA GLU A 203 1.97 -3.65 10.43
C GLU A 203 0.88 -2.73 11.01
N LEU A 204 1.14 -1.42 11.12
CA LEU A 204 0.24 -0.44 11.77
C LEU A 204 -0.32 -0.93 13.13
N LEU A 205 0.50 -1.62 13.93
CA LEU A 205 0.07 -2.22 15.21
C LEU A 205 -0.54 -1.21 16.20
N MET A 206 -0.24 0.07 16.03
CA MET A 206 -0.78 1.15 16.86
C MET A 206 -2.30 1.38 16.67
N GLU A 207 -2.88 0.87 15.57
CA GLU A 207 -4.32 0.85 15.29
C GLU A 207 -4.98 -0.53 15.58
N SER A 208 -4.24 -1.51 16.12
CA SER A 208 -4.72 -2.90 16.26
C SER A 208 -5.83 -3.12 17.30
N ASP A 209 -6.32 -2.06 17.96
CA ASP A 209 -7.55 -2.07 18.76
C ASP A 209 -8.77 -1.41 18.08
N HIS A 210 -8.62 -0.90 16.85
CA HIS A 210 -9.71 -0.35 16.04
C HIS A 210 -10.56 -1.47 15.39
N PRO A 211 -11.92 -1.39 15.38
CA PRO A 211 -12.77 -2.47 14.86
C PRO A 211 -12.60 -2.82 13.38
N GLU A 212 -12.17 -1.87 12.53
CA GLU A 212 -11.95 -2.11 11.10
C GLU A 212 -10.55 -2.67 10.77
N TYR A 213 -9.58 -2.56 11.71
CA TYR A 213 -8.14 -2.73 11.49
C TYR A 213 -7.79 -3.83 10.47
N PRO A 214 -7.15 -3.50 9.34
CA PRO A 214 -7.26 -4.31 8.13
C PRO A 214 -6.39 -5.58 8.12
N PHE A 215 -5.49 -5.75 9.10
CA PHE A 215 -4.46 -6.79 9.07
C PHE A 215 -4.63 -7.90 10.13
N MET A 216 -5.78 -7.97 10.85
CA MET A 216 -6.04 -8.92 11.96
C MET A 216 -5.67 -10.37 11.64
N THR A 217 -5.84 -10.83 10.40
CA THR A 217 -5.62 -12.23 10.01
C THR A 217 -4.16 -12.63 9.78
N ILE A 218 -3.21 -11.69 9.81
CA ILE A 218 -1.80 -11.93 9.43
C ILE A 218 -0.84 -11.83 10.63
N THR A 219 -1.14 -11.00 11.64
CA THR A 219 -0.10 -10.44 12.53
C THR A 219 0.33 -11.28 13.75
N ARG A 220 -0.24 -12.47 14.01
CA ARG A 220 0.33 -13.57 14.85
C ARG A 220 -0.61 -14.78 15.00
N PRO A 221 -0.20 -16.02 14.63
CA PRO A 221 -1.03 -17.22 14.83
C PRO A 221 -1.38 -17.56 16.29
N GLY A 222 -0.56 -17.16 17.26
CA GLY A 222 -0.72 -17.55 18.67
C GLY A 222 -1.58 -16.61 19.54
N PHE A 223 -1.77 -15.35 19.15
CA PHE A 223 -2.22 -14.31 20.08
C PHE A 223 -3.74 -14.28 20.33
N TYR A 224 -4.54 -14.94 19.48
CA TYR A 224 -5.98 -14.67 19.37
C TYR A 224 -6.93 -15.73 19.97
N ARG A 225 -6.45 -16.90 20.41
CA ARG A 225 -7.31 -17.91 21.10
C ARG A 225 -8.01 -17.36 22.36
N GLN A 226 -7.47 -16.29 22.96
CA GLN A 226 -8.03 -15.68 24.16
C GLN A 226 -9.10 -14.61 23.87
N LYS A 227 -8.91 -13.73 22.87
CA LYS A 227 -9.83 -12.61 22.60
C LYS A 227 -11.17 -13.06 22.00
N CYS A 228 -11.19 -14.07 21.12
CA CYS A 228 -12.42 -14.49 20.45
C CYS A 228 -13.49 -15.07 21.40
N LYS A 229 -13.10 -15.56 22.59
CA LYS A 229 -14.06 -16.08 23.59
C LYS A 229 -14.93 -14.98 24.21
N ASN A 230 -14.43 -13.76 24.33
CA ASN A 230 -15.13 -12.69 25.04
C ASN A 230 -16.14 -11.95 24.15
N ALA A 231 -16.02 -12.04 22.83
CA ALA A 231 -16.96 -11.41 21.88
C ALA A 231 -18.26 -12.21 21.69
N ILE A 232 -18.22 -13.54 21.86
CA ILE A 232 -19.36 -14.43 21.57
C ILE A 232 -20.44 -14.34 22.68
N HIS A 233 -20.07 -13.95 23.90
CA HIS A 233 -20.98 -13.99 25.06
C HIS A 233 -21.93 -12.79 25.21
N ILE A 234 -21.86 -11.79 24.33
CA ILE A 234 -22.66 -10.55 24.42
C ILE A 234 -23.94 -10.62 23.53
N CYS A 235 -24.11 -11.69 22.75
CA CYS A 235 -25.28 -11.91 21.90
C CYS A 235 -26.15 -13.10 22.36
N SER A 236 -26.28 -13.30 23.68
CA SER A 236 -27.13 -14.33 24.29
C SER A 236 -27.62 -13.92 25.69
N ASN A 237 -28.46 -12.88 25.76
CA ASN A 237 -29.53 -12.62 26.76
C ASN A 237 -30.11 -11.21 26.53
#